data_AF-A0A1Y4UWV6-F1
#
_entry.id   AF-A0A1Y4UWV6-F1
#
_cell.length_a   1.000
_cell.length_b   1.000
_cell.length_c   1.000
_cell.angle_alpha   90.00
_cell.angle_beta   90.00
_cell.angle_gamma   90.00
#
_symmetry.space_group_name_H-M   'P 1'
#
loop_
_entity.id
_entity.type
_entity.pdbx_description
1 polymer ?
#
loop_
_entity_poly.entity_id
_entity_poly.type
_entity_poly.pdbx_seq_one_letter_code
_entity_poly.pdbx_strand_id
1 'polypeptide(L)'
;MASGKLMESWTFQRTLPEPFKDYTDDAVFKNIASKYCTQPQKRSTLHAATLQAVLTYMELEEPAGGKSAEELGAIGSQTNTYTVAEYPSRTGELHVVVYNPANGKFTAGKYTTPPDTENSPGKYVFKDSQNTGAALLFALMPTLLSDEEFNEKYQQLKEDRAAGYPDMDETVKTAAVLCDNAYRRIRYSDTLATGGIRTDIAANGVIPLLKPLALQTGTYAPTEIIHGTFQVLKPGNTFKKKAEVIAKADFVGQYILSPARVLTPEEELTVPVLPDWYIIPKEVKRICEHAKITTDTVQPMRNFLLRGPAGTGKTEGAKAIAAGLHLPYRCLTCSANTEVFDLLGQILPDVDGKRTALERQYPSFQDIMLDPAGAYEKLTGTYDENISEDEVYKQLIDTIFDEMHEYYASKTSQQHFRYVDTPLVEAIRNGYLIEIQEPTVIANPGVLVGLNSLMDRCNSVFLPNGETVQRHPDMVIVVTTNNDYAGCKPLNQSVISRMSVLIDLMEPDEETLVERVLGVTGCKEKKTVQTMARIVHSISEYCRENLITDGCCGVRELISWVQSYMVCGDIRESAHYTILPSATADAVSRTEVEESCLDPVLPS
;
A
#
# COMPACT_ATOMS: atom_id res chain seq x y z
N MET A 1 -15.55 0.69 -27.29
CA MET A 1 -16.70 0.47 -26.40
C MET A 1 -16.98 -1.02 -26.37
N ALA A 2 -16.75 -1.64 -25.22
CA ALA A 2 -16.74 -3.09 -25.04
C ALA A 2 -18.15 -3.60 -24.69
N SER A 3 -19.09 -3.56 -25.62
CA SER A 3 -20.44 -4.06 -25.35
C SER A 3 -20.53 -5.57 -25.57
N GLY A 4 -20.73 -6.33 -24.49
CA GLY A 4 -21.34 -7.67 -24.50
C GLY A 4 -20.56 -8.83 -25.11
N LYS A 5 -19.21 -8.87 -25.06
CA LYS A 5 -18.44 -9.98 -25.65
C LYS A 5 -18.71 -11.36 -25.06
N LEU A 6 -19.27 -11.42 -23.86
CA LEU A 6 -19.70 -12.69 -23.25
C LEU A 6 -20.91 -13.32 -23.99
N MET A 7 -21.58 -12.55 -24.85
CA MET A 7 -22.77 -12.93 -25.61
C MET A 7 -22.51 -12.88 -27.14
N GLU A 8 -21.35 -13.40 -27.58
CA GLU A 8 -20.99 -13.49 -29.00
C GLU A 8 -21.83 -14.53 -29.76
N SER A 9 -22.07 -14.32 -31.05
CA SER A 9 -22.99 -15.15 -31.85
C SER A 9 -22.68 -16.65 -31.84
N TRP A 10 -21.41 -17.04 -31.74
CA TRP A 10 -21.02 -18.46 -31.70
C TRP A 10 -21.44 -19.17 -30.40
N THR A 11 -21.62 -18.42 -29.31
CA THR A 11 -22.03 -18.99 -28.00
C THR A 11 -23.44 -19.60 -28.05
N PHE A 12 -24.30 -19.08 -28.94
CA PHE A 12 -25.66 -19.55 -29.19
C PHE A 12 -25.72 -20.78 -30.12
N GLN A 13 -24.63 -21.15 -30.77
CA GLN A 13 -24.56 -22.32 -31.65
C GLN A 13 -24.18 -23.61 -30.91
N ARG A 14 -24.08 -23.56 -29.58
CA ARG A 14 -23.64 -24.67 -28.74
C ARG A 14 -24.82 -25.50 -28.27
N THR A 15 -24.60 -26.81 -28.14
CA THR A 15 -25.57 -27.75 -27.61
C THR A 15 -26.00 -27.38 -26.19
N LEU A 16 -27.31 -27.35 -25.96
CA LEU A 16 -27.89 -27.05 -24.65
C LEU A 16 -27.62 -28.19 -23.65
N PRO A 17 -27.46 -27.89 -22.35
CA PRO A 17 -27.31 -28.92 -21.33
C PRO A 17 -28.64 -29.65 -21.06
N GLU A 18 -28.56 -30.90 -20.57
CA GLU A 18 -29.73 -31.60 -20.01
C GLU A 18 -30.36 -30.76 -18.88
N PRO A 19 -31.70 -30.70 -18.78
CA PRO A 19 -32.71 -31.39 -19.60
C PRO A 19 -33.08 -30.69 -20.92
N PHE A 20 -32.49 -29.55 -21.25
CA PHE A 20 -32.88 -28.71 -22.39
C PHE A 20 -32.29 -29.13 -23.74
N LYS A 21 -31.58 -30.25 -23.79
CA LYS A 21 -30.79 -30.66 -24.96
C LYS A 21 -31.64 -30.79 -26.23
N ASP A 22 -32.85 -31.31 -26.11
CA ASP A 22 -33.77 -31.52 -27.24
C ASP A 22 -34.26 -30.21 -27.88
N TYR A 23 -34.13 -29.08 -27.18
CA TYR A 23 -34.47 -27.75 -27.68
C TYR A 23 -33.29 -27.05 -28.38
N THR A 24 -32.16 -27.75 -28.60
CA THR A 24 -30.97 -27.15 -29.23
C THR A 24 -31.26 -26.61 -30.63
N ASP A 25 -32.05 -27.33 -31.43
CA ASP A 25 -32.38 -26.94 -32.80
C ASP A 25 -33.50 -25.89 -32.87
N ASP A 26 -34.34 -25.81 -31.82
CA ASP A 26 -35.49 -24.89 -31.69
C ASP A 26 -35.37 -23.96 -30.47
N ALA A 27 -34.18 -23.39 -30.26
CA ALA A 27 -33.85 -22.61 -29.06
C ALA A 27 -34.50 -21.20 -28.97
N VAL A 28 -35.30 -20.79 -29.97
CA VAL A 28 -35.82 -19.42 -30.10
C VAL A 28 -37.33 -19.35 -29.82
N PHE A 29 -37.70 -18.51 -28.87
CA PHE A 29 -39.08 -18.33 -28.42
C PHE A 29 -39.64 -16.98 -28.87
N LYS A 30 -40.87 -17.00 -29.40
CA LYS A 30 -41.60 -15.79 -29.82
C LYS A 30 -42.59 -15.38 -28.72
N ASN A 31 -42.74 -14.08 -28.51
CA ASN A 31 -43.62 -13.47 -27.50
C ASN A 31 -43.22 -13.74 -26.04
N ILE A 32 -42.05 -14.32 -25.82
CA ILE A 32 -41.44 -14.55 -24.50
C ILE A 32 -40.18 -13.69 -24.44
N ALA A 33 -40.04 -12.91 -23.38
CA ALA A 33 -38.89 -12.06 -23.14
C ALA A 33 -38.88 -11.55 -21.69
N SER A 34 -37.70 -11.13 -21.23
CA SER A 34 -37.49 -10.44 -19.96
C SER A 34 -38.07 -9.03 -19.97
N LYS A 35 -38.23 -8.42 -18.78
CA LYS A 35 -38.59 -7.01 -18.59
C LYS A 35 -37.60 -6.05 -19.26
N TYR A 36 -36.37 -6.50 -19.49
CA TYR A 36 -35.30 -5.76 -20.16
C TYR A 36 -35.39 -5.80 -21.70
N CYS A 37 -36.34 -6.54 -22.28
CA CYS A 37 -36.58 -6.54 -23.72
C CYS A 37 -37.44 -5.34 -24.15
N THR A 38 -36.77 -4.26 -24.55
CA THR A 38 -37.41 -3.04 -25.06
C THR A 38 -37.75 -3.08 -26.56
N GLN A 39 -37.45 -4.19 -27.24
CA GLN A 39 -37.67 -4.34 -28.68
C GLN A 39 -39.15 -4.61 -29.03
N PRO A 40 -39.66 -4.12 -30.17
CA PRO A 40 -41.06 -4.33 -30.59
C PRO A 40 -41.42 -5.81 -30.78
N GLN A 41 -40.47 -6.63 -31.22
CA GLN A 41 -40.64 -8.07 -31.30
C GLN A 41 -39.99 -8.72 -30.07
N LYS A 42 -40.82 -9.19 -29.14
CA LYS A 42 -40.36 -9.96 -27.99
C LYS A 42 -39.86 -11.32 -28.44
N ARG A 43 -38.55 -11.53 -28.32
CA ARG A 43 -37.87 -12.79 -28.63
C ARG A 43 -36.83 -13.08 -27.56
N SER A 44 -36.81 -14.33 -27.10
CA SER A 44 -35.79 -14.88 -26.21
C SER A 44 -35.15 -16.11 -26.83
N THR A 45 -33.87 -16.33 -26.55
CA THR A 45 -33.12 -17.49 -27.05
C THR A 45 -32.47 -18.20 -25.88
N LEU A 46 -32.59 -19.52 -25.82
CA LEU A 46 -31.87 -20.32 -24.83
C LEU A 46 -30.36 -20.20 -25.07
N HIS A 47 -29.61 -20.02 -24.00
CA HIS A 47 -28.16 -19.83 -24.06
C HIS A 47 -27.45 -20.92 -23.25
N ALA A 48 -26.71 -21.79 -23.95
CA ALA A 48 -26.09 -22.97 -23.36
C ALA A 48 -25.21 -22.65 -22.15
N ALA A 49 -24.37 -21.60 -22.22
CA ALA A 49 -23.46 -21.26 -21.13
C ALA A 49 -24.19 -20.63 -19.93
N THR A 50 -25.29 -19.89 -20.14
CA THR A 50 -26.11 -19.35 -19.05
C THR A 50 -26.84 -20.46 -18.33
N LEU A 51 -27.50 -21.36 -19.06
CA LEU A 51 -28.18 -22.51 -18.47
C LEU A 51 -27.21 -23.40 -17.71
N GLN A 52 -26.01 -23.60 -18.25
CA GLN A 52 -24.98 -24.35 -17.57
C GLN A 52 -24.59 -23.73 -16.23
N ALA A 53 -24.35 -22.41 -16.20
CA ALA A 53 -24.02 -21.70 -14.97
C ALA A 53 -25.17 -21.79 -13.94
N VAL A 54 -26.41 -21.58 -14.37
CA VAL A 54 -27.60 -21.65 -13.51
C VAL A 54 -27.81 -23.05 -12.92
N LEU A 55 -27.74 -24.10 -13.75
CA LEU A 55 -27.92 -25.48 -13.30
C LEU A 55 -26.79 -25.92 -12.34
N THR A 56 -25.56 -25.52 -12.62
CA THR A 56 -24.42 -25.79 -11.72
C THR A 56 -24.58 -25.03 -10.40
N TYR A 57 -25.08 -23.79 -10.40
CA TYR A 57 -25.36 -23.05 -9.18
C TYR A 57 -26.49 -23.68 -8.36
N MET A 58 -27.57 -24.15 -9.00
CA MET A 58 -28.62 -24.94 -8.32
C MET A 58 -28.08 -26.25 -7.72
N GLU A 59 -27.16 -26.93 -8.42
CA GLU A 59 -26.52 -28.14 -7.90
C GLU A 59 -25.59 -27.84 -6.70
N LEU A 60 -25.05 -26.62 -6.63
CA LEU A 60 -24.25 -26.17 -5.49
C LEU A 60 -25.10 -25.83 -4.26
N GLU A 61 -26.31 -25.28 -4.45
CA GLU A 61 -27.27 -25.03 -3.36
C GLU A 61 -27.89 -26.34 -2.83
N GLU A 62 -28.30 -27.21 -3.74
CA GLU A 62 -28.97 -28.49 -3.44
C GLU A 62 -28.21 -29.64 -4.13
N PRO A 63 -27.16 -30.17 -3.47
CA PRO A 63 -26.36 -31.23 -4.05
C PRO A 63 -27.18 -32.51 -4.18
N ALA A 64 -27.24 -33.05 -5.40
CA ALA A 64 -27.77 -34.38 -5.62
C ALA A 64 -26.83 -35.41 -4.98
N GLY A 65 -27.39 -36.35 -4.20
CA GLY A 65 -26.60 -37.35 -3.47
C GLY A 65 -25.67 -38.11 -4.42
N GLY A 66 -24.35 -38.05 -4.17
CA GLY A 66 -23.34 -38.80 -4.93
C GLY A 66 -22.05 -38.06 -5.28
N LYS A 67 -22.00 -36.72 -5.18
CA LYS A 67 -20.79 -35.92 -5.41
C LYS A 67 -20.17 -35.41 -4.10
N SER A 68 -18.84 -35.34 -4.04
CA SER A 68 -18.14 -34.77 -2.88
C SER A 68 -18.28 -33.24 -2.84
N ALA A 69 -18.08 -32.62 -1.68
CA ALA A 69 -18.13 -31.15 -1.54
C ALA A 69 -17.13 -30.42 -2.44
N GLU A 70 -16.04 -31.10 -2.82
CA GLU A 70 -14.98 -30.61 -3.69
C GLU A 70 -15.39 -30.66 -5.18
N GLU A 71 -16.26 -31.59 -5.57
CA GLU A 71 -16.72 -31.76 -6.95
C GLU A 71 -17.84 -30.78 -7.35
N LEU A 72 -18.47 -30.14 -6.38
CA LEU A 72 -19.60 -29.22 -6.59
C LEU A 72 -19.16 -27.80 -6.94
N GLY A 73 -17.89 -27.44 -6.68
CA GLY A 73 -17.37 -26.09 -6.84
C GLY A 73 -17.64 -25.18 -5.64
N ALA A 74 -17.39 -23.89 -5.81
CA ALA A 74 -17.62 -22.89 -4.76
C ALA A 74 -17.88 -21.49 -5.34
N ILE A 75 -18.62 -20.67 -4.60
CA ILE A 75 -18.86 -19.27 -4.92
C ILE A 75 -18.94 -18.42 -3.66
N GLY A 76 -18.37 -17.23 -3.73
CA GLY A 76 -18.17 -16.36 -2.58
C GLY A 76 -17.92 -14.91 -3.00
N SER A 77 -17.81 -14.06 -2.00
CA SER A 77 -17.46 -12.65 -2.16
C SER A 77 -16.20 -12.34 -1.35
N GLN A 78 -15.46 -11.35 -1.81
CA GLN A 78 -14.34 -10.76 -1.08
C GLN A 78 -14.65 -9.28 -0.85
N THR A 79 -14.87 -8.92 0.42
CA THR A 79 -15.01 -7.55 0.94
C THR A 79 -15.92 -6.66 0.08
N ASN A 80 -16.97 -7.23 -0.52
CA ASN A 80 -17.84 -6.60 -1.53
C ASN A 80 -17.16 -6.08 -2.82
N THR A 81 -15.83 -6.14 -2.91
CA THR A 81 -15.04 -5.67 -4.06
C THR A 81 -15.01 -6.69 -5.21
N TYR A 82 -14.98 -7.98 -4.87
CA TYR A 82 -14.86 -9.06 -5.86
C TYR A 82 -15.85 -10.19 -5.62
N THR A 83 -16.37 -10.75 -6.69
CA THR A 83 -17.02 -12.06 -6.69
C THR A 83 -16.00 -13.11 -7.09
N VAL A 84 -15.87 -14.16 -6.28
CA VAL A 84 -14.91 -15.24 -6.49
C VAL A 84 -15.64 -16.56 -6.67
N ALA A 85 -15.23 -17.35 -7.67
CA ALA A 85 -15.90 -18.59 -8.00
C ALA A 85 -14.93 -19.67 -8.48
N GLU A 86 -15.17 -20.90 -8.04
CA GLU A 86 -14.52 -22.12 -8.50
C GLU A 86 -15.55 -22.97 -9.22
N TYR A 87 -15.43 -23.00 -10.54
CA TYR A 87 -16.36 -23.70 -11.42
C TYR A 87 -15.77 -25.05 -11.85
N PRO A 88 -16.42 -26.18 -11.54
CA PRO A 88 -16.01 -27.50 -11.99
C PRO A 88 -16.34 -27.67 -13.48
N SER A 89 -15.32 -27.69 -14.34
CA SER A 89 -15.53 -27.86 -15.77
C SER A 89 -15.87 -29.32 -16.11
N ARG A 90 -16.69 -29.52 -17.14
CA ARG A 90 -16.94 -30.85 -17.73
C ARG A 90 -15.68 -31.51 -18.31
N THR A 91 -14.61 -30.73 -18.52
CA THR A 91 -13.30 -31.23 -18.95
C THR A 91 -12.48 -31.88 -17.82
N GLY A 92 -12.96 -31.85 -16.57
CA GLY A 92 -12.24 -32.31 -15.39
C GLY A 92 -11.27 -31.28 -14.81
N GLU A 93 -11.12 -30.11 -15.44
CA GLU A 93 -10.34 -28.99 -14.91
C GLU A 93 -11.21 -28.13 -13.96
N LEU A 94 -10.59 -27.53 -12.95
CA LEU A 94 -11.21 -26.53 -12.09
C LEU A 94 -10.93 -25.13 -12.65
N HIS A 95 -11.98 -24.37 -12.96
CA HIS A 95 -11.85 -23.01 -13.46
C HIS A 95 -12.09 -22.02 -12.33
N VAL A 96 -11.05 -21.29 -11.95
CA VAL A 96 -11.14 -20.26 -10.91
C VAL A 96 -11.30 -18.91 -11.58
N VAL A 97 -12.32 -18.16 -11.16
CA VAL A 97 -12.69 -16.86 -11.73
C VAL A 97 -12.86 -15.84 -10.61
N VAL A 98 -12.27 -14.67 -10.80
CA VAL A 98 -12.47 -13.48 -9.99
C VAL A 98 -13.08 -12.41 -10.87
N TYR A 99 -14.21 -11.86 -10.46
CA TYR A 99 -14.94 -10.80 -11.14
C TYR A 99 -14.99 -9.55 -10.26
N ASN A 100 -14.73 -8.39 -10.84
CA ASN A 100 -14.91 -7.10 -10.17
C ASN A 100 -16.19 -6.42 -10.70
N PRO A 101 -17.26 -6.32 -9.90
CA PRO A 101 -18.52 -5.70 -10.33
C PRO A 101 -18.41 -4.22 -10.70
N ALA A 102 -17.50 -3.47 -10.08
CA ALA A 102 -17.37 -2.01 -10.30
C ALA A 102 -16.84 -1.66 -11.70
N ASN A 103 -15.84 -2.41 -12.19
CA ASN A 103 -15.22 -2.15 -13.50
C ASN A 103 -15.51 -3.24 -14.55
N GLY A 104 -16.15 -4.34 -14.17
CA GLY A 104 -16.52 -5.44 -15.05
C GLY A 104 -15.37 -6.35 -15.48
N LYS A 105 -14.18 -6.23 -14.89
CA LYS A 105 -13.00 -7.03 -15.27
C LYS A 105 -13.05 -8.43 -14.68
N PHE A 106 -12.53 -9.38 -15.47
CA PHE A 106 -12.35 -10.77 -15.07
C PHE A 106 -10.87 -11.11 -14.94
N THR A 107 -10.54 -11.94 -13.95
CA THR A 107 -9.26 -12.64 -13.84
C THR A 107 -9.56 -14.13 -13.68
N ALA A 108 -8.91 -15.00 -14.46
CA ALA A 108 -9.24 -16.42 -14.44
C ALA A 108 -8.02 -17.33 -14.64
N GLY A 109 -8.11 -18.55 -14.13
CA GLY A 109 -7.08 -19.59 -14.25
C GLY A 109 -7.70 -20.98 -14.28
N LYS A 110 -7.04 -21.90 -14.99
CA LYS A 110 -7.41 -23.32 -15.04
C LYS A 110 -6.45 -24.15 -14.18
N TYR A 111 -7.00 -25.03 -13.36
CA TYR A 111 -6.27 -25.92 -12.48
C TYR A 111 -6.65 -27.36 -12.79
N THR A 112 -5.69 -28.27 -12.58
CA THR A 112 -5.99 -29.70 -12.50
C THR A 112 -6.85 -29.99 -11.27
N THR A 113 -7.51 -31.13 -11.23
CA THR A 113 -8.10 -31.67 -9.99
C THR A 113 -7.30 -32.92 -9.58
N PRO A 114 -6.63 -32.91 -8.42
CA PRO A 114 -6.55 -31.85 -7.42
C PRO A 114 -5.75 -30.61 -7.90
N PRO A 115 -6.04 -29.41 -7.35
CA PRO A 115 -5.41 -28.18 -7.79
C PRO A 115 -3.95 -28.08 -7.37
N ASP A 116 -3.08 -27.79 -8.34
CA ASP A 116 -1.70 -27.38 -8.11
C ASP A 116 -1.65 -25.84 -7.96
N THR A 117 -1.48 -25.37 -6.73
CA THR A 117 -1.39 -23.94 -6.39
C THR A 117 0.05 -23.40 -6.41
N GLU A 118 1.06 -24.24 -6.63
CA GLU A 118 2.46 -23.83 -6.67
C GLU A 118 2.90 -23.38 -8.07
N ASN A 119 2.34 -24.02 -9.10
CA ASN A 119 2.63 -23.70 -10.49
C ASN A 119 1.69 -22.63 -11.08
N SER A 120 2.11 -22.00 -12.17
CA SER A 120 1.27 -21.02 -12.88
C SER A 120 0.04 -21.72 -13.46
N PRO A 121 -1.18 -21.24 -13.19
CA PRO A 121 -2.39 -21.86 -13.73
C PRO A 121 -2.42 -21.81 -15.25
N GLY A 122 -3.16 -22.74 -15.84
CA GLY A 122 -3.47 -22.73 -17.26
C GLY A 122 -4.22 -21.45 -17.64
N LYS A 123 -3.87 -20.85 -18.79
CA LYS A 123 -4.55 -19.65 -19.28
C LYS A 123 -6.01 -19.96 -19.61
N TYR A 124 -6.92 -19.10 -19.14
CA TYR A 124 -8.33 -19.16 -19.54
C TYR A 124 -8.55 -18.28 -20.79
N VAL A 125 -9.01 -18.91 -21.88
CA VAL A 125 -9.29 -18.24 -23.15
C VAL A 125 -10.73 -18.51 -23.55
N PHE A 126 -11.52 -17.43 -23.66
CA PHE A 126 -12.91 -17.45 -24.12
C PHE A 126 -12.95 -17.40 -25.65
N LYS A 127 -13.13 -18.56 -26.28
CA LYS A 127 -13.20 -18.74 -27.74
C LYS A 127 -14.04 -19.96 -28.10
N ASP A 128 -14.56 -19.96 -29.33
CA ASP A 128 -15.34 -21.03 -29.96
C ASP A 128 -14.73 -22.44 -29.84
N SER A 129 -13.41 -22.54 -29.95
CA SER A 129 -12.59 -23.75 -29.96
C SER A 129 -12.05 -24.14 -28.57
N GLN A 130 -12.29 -23.32 -27.55
CA GLN A 130 -11.82 -23.54 -26.18
C GLN A 130 -12.97 -23.40 -25.17
N ASN A 131 -12.89 -22.43 -24.25
CA ASN A 131 -13.79 -22.37 -23.11
C ASN A 131 -15.13 -21.72 -23.44
N THR A 132 -16.20 -22.28 -22.87
CA THR A 132 -17.62 -21.92 -23.13
C THR A 132 -18.02 -20.56 -22.58
N GLY A 133 -17.29 -20.01 -21.60
CA GLY A 133 -17.72 -18.85 -20.82
C GLY A 133 -18.65 -19.16 -19.65
N ALA A 134 -19.04 -20.43 -19.45
CA ALA A 134 -19.92 -20.83 -18.34
C ALA A 134 -19.33 -20.47 -16.97
N ALA A 135 -18.01 -20.62 -16.78
CA ALA A 135 -17.33 -20.22 -15.55
C ALA A 135 -17.41 -18.70 -15.28
N LEU A 136 -17.39 -17.88 -16.33
CA LEU A 136 -17.53 -16.42 -16.19
C LEU A 136 -18.96 -16.04 -15.82
N LEU A 137 -19.96 -16.68 -16.43
CA LEU A 137 -21.38 -16.49 -16.08
C LEU A 137 -21.70 -17.00 -14.68
N PHE A 138 -21.07 -18.09 -14.26
CA PHE A 138 -21.20 -18.64 -12.92
C PHE A 138 -20.73 -17.62 -11.86
N ALA A 139 -19.61 -16.93 -12.09
CA ALA A 139 -19.15 -15.84 -11.23
C ALA A 139 -20.10 -14.62 -11.20
N LEU A 140 -21.02 -14.48 -12.17
CA LEU A 140 -22.03 -13.41 -12.20
C LEU A 140 -23.33 -13.79 -11.48
N MET A 141 -23.50 -15.04 -11.03
CA MET A 141 -24.74 -15.52 -10.41
C MET A 141 -25.24 -14.65 -9.25
N PRO A 142 -24.39 -14.21 -8.29
CA PRO A 142 -24.86 -13.33 -7.21
C PRO A 142 -25.44 -12.00 -7.72
N THR A 143 -24.82 -11.42 -8.75
CA THR A 143 -25.29 -10.18 -9.40
C THR A 143 -26.53 -10.41 -10.27
N LEU A 144 -26.69 -11.60 -10.83
CA LEU A 144 -27.88 -11.96 -11.59
C LEU A 144 -29.07 -12.14 -10.64
N LEU A 145 -28.89 -12.88 -9.54
CA LEU A 145 -29.91 -13.17 -8.51
C LEU A 145 -30.32 -11.93 -7.70
N SER A 146 -29.54 -10.86 -7.69
CA SER A 146 -29.97 -9.60 -7.09
C SER A 146 -31.10 -8.90 -7.87
N ASP A 147 -31.41 -9.34 -9.10
CA ASP A 147 -32.56 -8.85 -9.87
C ASP A 147 -33.81 -9.67 -9.57
N GLU A 148 -34.92 -8.97 -9.28
CA GLU A 148 -36.19 -9.58 -8.90
C GLU A 148 -36.74 -10.56 -9.94
N GLU A 149 -36.69 -10.21 -11.25
CA GLU A 149 -37.23 -11.08 -12.30
C GLU A 149 -36.36 -12.32 -12.49
N PHE A 150 -35.04 -12.13 -12.47
CA PHE A 150 -34.11 -13.26 -12.56
C PHE A 150 -34.27 -14.20 -11.36
N ASN A 151 -34.37 -13.67 -10.13
CA ASN A 151 -34.56 -14.47 -8.94
C ASN A 151 -35.89 -15.23 -8.95
N GLU A 152 -37.01 -14.58 -9.31
CA GLU A 152 -38.32 -15.23 -9.40
C GLU A 152 -38.28 -16.43 -10.37
N LYS A 153 -37.73 -16.23 -11.57
CA LYS A 153 -37.64 -17.30 -12.57
C LYS A 153 -36.62 -18.38 -12.19
N TYR A 154 -35.58 -18.02 -11.44
CA TYR A 154 -34.63 -18.97 -10.88
C TYR A 154 -35.30 -19.89 -9.86
N GLN A 155 -36.09 -19.34 -8.93
CA GLN A 155 -36.83 -20.13 -7.94
C GLN A 155 -37.86 -21.05 -8.63
N GLN A 156 -38.58 -20.55 -9.63
CA GLN A 156 -39.52 -21.37 -10.42
C GLN A 156 -38.81 -22.55 -11.10
N LEU A 157 -37.66 -22.31 -11.75
CA LEU A 157 -36.88 -23.37 -12.37
C LEU A 157 -36.29 -24.37 -11.35
N LYS A 158 -36.00 -23.90 -10.13
CA LYS A 158 -35.53 -24.74 -9.02
C LYS A 158 -36.64 -25.67 -8.52
N GLU A 159 -37.87 -25.16 -8.37
CA GLU A 159 -39.05 -25.96 -8.02
C GLU A 159 -39.34 -27.02 -9.08
N ASP A 160 -39.31 -26.64 -10.37
CA ASP A 160 -39.47 -27.57 -11.49
C ASP A 160 -38.43 -28.70 -11.43
N ARG A 161 -37.17 -28.37 -11.16
CA ARG A 161 -36.10 -29.36 -11.01
C ARG A 161 -36.36 -30.32 -9.84
N ALA A 162 -36.77 -29.80 -8.68
CA ALA A 162 -37.07 -30.62 -7.50
C ALA A 162 -38.27 -31.56 -7.76
N ALA A 163 -39.24 -31.12 -8.55
CA ALA A 163 -40.39 -31.92 -8.98
C ALA A 163 -40.10 -32.87 -10.16
N GLY A 164 -38.87 -32.88 -10.70
CA GLY A 164 -38.48 -33.75 -11.81
C GLY A 164 -38.97 -33.28 -13.19
N TYR A 165 -39.12 -31.97 -13.37
CA TYR A 165 -39.60 -31.30 -14.59
C TYR A 165 -41.00 -31.76 -15.01
N PRO A 166 -42.03 -31.42 -14.21
CA PRO A 166 -43.41 -31.90 -14.41
C PRO A 166 -44.04 -31.38 -15.71
N ASP A 167 -43.69 -30.16 -16.13
CA ASP A 167 -44.13 -29.53 -17.38
C ASP A 167 -42.92 -28.90 -18.10
N MET A 168 -42.35 -29.66 -19.03
CA MET A 168 -41.16 -29.22 -19.77
C MET A 168 -41.43 -27.98 -20.63
N ASP A 169 -42.65 -27.81 -21.14
CA ASP A 169 -42.98 -26.66 -21.99
C ASP A 169 -42.98 -25.35 -21.20
N GLU A 170 -43.47 -25.36 -19.96
CA GLU A 170 -43.39 -24.19 -19.07
C GLU A 170 -41.98 -24.00 -18.48
N THR A 171 -41.28 -25.07 -18.14
CA THR A 171 -39.88 -25.00 -17.66
C THR A 171 -38.97 -24.34 -18.70
N VAL A 172 -39.13 -24.69 -19.98
CA VAL A 172 -38.30 -24.14 -21.07
C VAL A 172 -38.60 -22.65 -21.29
N LYS A 173 -39.86 -22.22 -21.15
CA LYS A 173 -40.21 -20.78 -21.20
C LYS A 173 -39.56 -20.01 -20.06
N THR A 174 -39.58 -20.56 -18.85
CA THR A 174 -38.90 -19.99 -17.66
C THR A 174 -37.40 -19.86 -17.91
N ALA A 175 -36.77 -20.92 -18.42
CA ALA A 175 -35.36 -20.92 -18.80
C ALA A 175 -35.03 -19.90 -19.91
N ALA A 176 -35.94 -19.68 -20.86
CA ALA A 176 -35.79 -18.69 -21.91
C ALA A 176 -35.83 -17.25 -21.38
N VAL A 177 -36.68 -16.97 -20.39
CA VAL A 177 -36.72 -15.65 -19.72
C VAL A 177 -35.43 -15.39 -18.94
N LEU A 178 -34.90 -16.38 -18.20
CA LEU A 178 -33.60 -16.27 -17.53
C LEU A 178 -32.46 -15.97 -18.51
N CYS A 179 -32.42 -16.69 -19.64
CA CYS A 179 -31.41 -16.47 -20.68
C CYS A 179 -31.51 -15.06 -21.27
N ASP A 180 -32.72 -14.59 -21.58
CA ASP A 180 -32.92 -13.25 -22.11
C ASP A 180 -32.58 -12.16 -21.08
N ASN A 181 -32.96 -12.32 -19.80
CA ASN A 181 -32.61 -11.37 -18.74
C ASN A 181 -31.08 -11.20 -18.63
N ALA A 182 -30.33 -12.30 -18.50
CA ALA A 182 -28.87 -12.27 -18.46
C ALA A 182 -28.26 -11.68 -19.75
N TYR A 183 -28.77 -12.09 -20.91
CA TYR A 183 -28.32 -11.57 -22.21
C TYR A 183 -28.51 -10.07 -22.33
N ARG A 184 -29.70 -9.55 -22.00
CA ARG A 184 -30.02 -8.14 -22.12
C ARG A 184 -29.18 -7.30 -21.17
N ARG A 185 -29.05 -7.73 -19.91
CA ARG A 185 -28.27 -7.03 -18.87
C ARG A 185 -26.78 -6.98 -19.18
N ILE A 186 -26.22 -8.02 -19.80
CA ILE A 186 -24.79 -8.07 -20.17
C ILE A 186 -24.52 -7.32 -21.48
N ARG A 187 -25.35 -7.54 -22.52
CA ARG A 187 -25.12 -6.97 -23.86
C ARG A 187 -25.43 -5.48 -23.94
N TYR A 188 -26.48 -5.05 -23.26
CA TYR A 188 -26.98 -3.68 -23.29
C TYR A 188 -26.69 -2.91 -22.00
N SER A 189 -25.67 -3.36 -21.24
CA SER A 189 -25.27 -2.77 -19.96
C SER A 189 -25.04 -1.25 -20.01
N ASP A 190 -24.43 -0.75 -21.09
CA ASP A 190 -24.18 0.68 -21.28
C ASP A 190 -25.43 1.51 -21.60
N THR A 191 -26.51 0.86 -22.03
CA THR A 191 -27.76 1.52 -22.50
C THR A 191 -28.94 1.32 -21.56
N LEU A 192 -28.83 0.42 -20.59
CA LEU A 192 -29.87 0.16 -19.59
C LEU A 192 -29.77 1.19 -18.46
N ALA A 193 -30.91 1.77 -18.07
CA ALA A 193 -30.96 2.76 -16.99
C ALA A 193 -30.62 2.16 -15.62
N THR A 194 -31.02 0.90 -15.38
CA THR A 194 -30.74 0.15 -14.14
C THR A 194 -30.54 -1.34 -14.45
N GLY A 195 -29.75 -2.04 -13.64
CA GLY A 195 -29.55 -3.50 -13.72
C GLY A 195 -28.57 -3.99 -14.79
N GLY A 196 -27.86 -3.10 -15.49
CA GLY A 196 -26.81 -3.49 -16.45
C GLY A 196 -25.61 -4.15 -15.76
N ILE A 197 -25.06 -5.21 -16.37
CA ILE A 197 -23.88 -5.94 -15.87
C ILE A 197 -22.71 -5.64 -16.80
N ARG A 198 -21.69 -4.95 -16.29
CA ARG A 198 -20.50 -4.61 -17.06
C ARG A 198 -19.58 -5.81 -17.21
N THR A 199 -19.09 -6.05 -18.42
CA THR A 199 -18.12 -7.11 -18.71
C THR A 199 -17.01 -6.57 -19.62
N ASP A 200 -15.78 -6.53 -19.12
CA ASP A 200 -14.59 -6.11 -19.86
C ASP A 200 -13.74 -7.34 -20.23
N ILE A 201 -13.86 -7.77 -21.49
CA ILE A 201 -13.10 -8.89 -22.06
C ILE A 201 -12.27 -8.37 -23.24
N ALA A 202 -11.01 -8.77 -23.30
CA ALA A 202 -10.10 -8.41 -24.39
C ALA A 202 -10.59 -8.94 -25.75
N ALA A 203 -10.27 -8.26 -26.85
CA ALA A 203 -10.74 -8.64 -28.21
C ALA A 203 -10.24 -10.01 -28.68
N ASN A 204 -9.15 -10.50 -28.12
CA ASN A 204 -8.62 -11.82 -28.41
C ASN A 204 -9.21 -12.93 -27.53
N GLY A 205 -10.19 -12.62 -26.66
CA GLY A 205 -10.82 -13.57 -25.73
C GLY A 205 -9.92 -14.03 -24.58
N VAL A 206 -8.70 -13.50 -24.45
CA VAL A 206 -7.77 -13.89 -23.39
C VAL A 206 -8.14 -13.16 -22.10
N ILE A 207 -8.44 -13.93 -21.05
CA ILE A 207 -8.69 -13.39 -19.72
C ILE A 207 -7.35 -13.27 -18.98
N PRO A 208 -7.07 -12.14 -18.30
CA PRO A 208 -5.90 -12.00 -17.44
C PRO A 208 -5.75 -13.17 -16.46
N LEU A 209 -4.52 -13.68 -16.34
CA LEU A 209 -4.21 -14.84 -15.52
C LEU A 209 -4.23 -14.48 -14.03
N LEU A 210 -4.80 -15.36 -13.20
CA LEU A 210 -4.60 -15.36 -11.75
C LEU A 210 -3.11 -15.61 -11.45
N LYS A 211 -2.41 -14.57 -10.97
CA LYS A 211 -0.99 -14.68 -10.64
C LYS A 211 -0.83 -15.57 -9.40
N PRO A 212 0.10 -16.54 -9.40
CA PRO A 212 0.36 -17.40 -8.24
C PRO A 212 0.63 -16.61 -6.96
N LEU A 213 1.37 -15.49 -7.06
CA LEU A 213 1.64 -14.61 -5.92
C LEU A 213 0.35 -14.09 -5.28
N ALA A 214 -0.65 -13.71 -6.07
CA ALA A 214 -1.93 -13.17 -5.55
C ALA A 214 -2.78 -14.25 -4.84
N LEU A 215 -2.61 -15.52 -5.21
CA LEU A 215 -3.21 -16.65 -4.52
C LEU A 215 -2.48 -16.94 -3.21
N GLN A 216 -1.15 -16.90 -3.23
CA GLN A 216 -0.30 -17.12 -2.07
C GLN A 216 -0.47 -16.02 -1.00
N THR A 217 -0.68 -14.78 -1.42
CA THR A 217 -0.95 -13.65 -0.52
C THR A 217 -2.39 -13.59 -0.04
N GLY A 218 -3.27 -14.49 -0.52
CA GLY A 218 -4.69 -14.49 -0.17
C GLY A 218 -5.45 -13.27 -0.70
N THR A 219 -4.93 -12.59 -1.72
CA THR A 219 -5.52 -11.36 -2.27
C THR A 219 -6.91 -11.56 -2.86
N TYR A 220 -7.31 -12.80 -3.17
CA TYR A 220 -8.66 -13.14 -3.63
C TYR A 220 -9.33 -14.21 -2.76
N ALA A 221 -8.86 -14.37 -1.51
CA ALA A 221 -9.49 -15.30 -0.59
C ALA A 221 -10.91 -14.78 -0.25
N PRO A 222 -11.94 -15.64 -0.34
CA PRO A 222 -13.30 -15.24 -0.01
C PRO A 222 -13.38 -14.84 1.46
N THR A 223 -13.93 -13.65 1.74
CA THR A 223 -14.27 -13.23 3.10
C THR A 223 -15.61 -13.82 3.52
N GLU A 224 -16.51 -14.00 2.56
CA GLU A 224 -17.82 -14.60 2.74
C GLU A 224 -17.99 -15.71 1.69
N ILE A 225 -18.37 -16.90 2.16
CA ILE A 225 -18.69 -18.03 1.30
C ILE A 225 -20.20 -18.02 1.11
N ILE A 226 -20.66 -17.88 -0.13
CA ILE A 226 -22.08 -17.94 -0.46
C ILE A 226 -22.50 -19.42 -0.49
N HIS A 227 -21.82 -20.24 -1.31
CA HIS A 227 -22.01 -21.69 -1.34
C HIS A 227 -20.71 -22.46 -1.68
N GLY A 228 -20.63 -23.72 -1.25
CA GLY A 228 -19.52 -24.64 -1.60
C GLY A 228 -18.30 -24.56 -0.70
N THR A 229 -17.28 -25.33 -1.05
CA THR A 229 -15.99 -25.37 -0.34
C THR A 229 -14.85 -25.07 -1.31
N PHE A 230 -14.16 -23.95 -1.11
CA PHE A 230 -13.05 -23.52 -1.97
C PHE A 230 -11.83 -24.42 -1.83
N GLN A 231 -11.29 -24.88 -2.96
CA GLN A 231 -10.08 -25.71 -3.02
C GLN A 231 -8.82 -24.90 -3.35
N VAL A 232 -8.93 -23.87 -4.19
CA VAL A 232 -7.83 -22.99 -4.64
C VAL A 232 -7.82 -21.70 -3.83
N LEU A 233 -8.96 -21.01 -3.76
CA LEU A 233 -9.13 -19.77 -3.00
C LEU A 233 -9.52 -20.10 -1.56
N LYS A 234 -8.64 -20.81 -0.84
CA LYS A 234 -8.93 -21.23 0.53
C LYS A 234 -8.99 -20.02 1.48
N PRO A 235 -10.13 -19.79 2.18
CA PRO A 235 -10.16 -18.85 3.29
C PRO A 235 -9.27 -19.41 4.40
N GLY A 236 -8.18 -18.70 4.71
CA GLY A 236 -7.28 -19.08 5.80
C GLY A 236 -6.00 -19.82 5.42
N ASN A 237 -5.73 -20.10 4.14
CA ASN A 237 -4.35 -20.38 3.71
C ASN A 237 -3.61 -19.05 3.43
N THR A 238 -3.60 -18.16 4.42
CA THR A 238 -2.29 -17.57 4.69
C THR A 238 -1.46 -18.78 5.10
N PHE A 239 -0.55 -19.24 4.23
CA PHE A 239 0.63 -19.89 4.76
C PHE A 239 1.33 -18.82 5.62
N LYS A 240 0.83 -18.63 6.85
CA LYS A 240 1.60 -18.14 7.96
C LYS A 240 2.64 -19.23 8.20
N LYS A 241 3.67 -19.27 7.35
CA LYS A 241 4.98 -19.27 7.97
C LYS A 241 4.91 -18.04 8.85
N LYS A 242 4.73 -18.23 10.16
CA LYS A 242 5.15 -17.24 11.16
C LYS A 242 6.40 -16.62 10.54
N ALA A 243 6.33 -15.33 10.19
CA ALA A 243 7.52 -14.67 9.69
C ALA A 243 8.59 -15.04 10.72
N GLU A 244 9.66 -15.73 10.30
CA GLU A 244 10.75 -16.05 11.21
C GLU A 244 11.15 -14.71 11.80
N VAL A 245 10.82 -14.51 13.08
CA VAL A 245 11.14 -13.28 13.77
C VAL A 245 12.64 -13.32 13.90
N ILE A 246 13.31 -12.50 13.10
CA ILE A 246 14.76 -12.39 13.13
C ILE A 246 15.09 -11.81 14.51
N ALA A 247 15.74 -12.61 15.35
CA ALA A 247 16.21 -12.12 16.64
C ALA A 247 17.20 -10.98 16.41
N LYS A 248 17.03 -9.88 17.13
CA LYS A 248 17.90 -8.69 16.96
C LYS A 248 19.36 -8.99 17.21
N ALA A 249 19.67 -9.87 18.17
CA ALA A 249 21.02 -10.31 18.47
C ALA A 249 21.69 -10.99 17.25
N ASP A 250 20.89 -11.68 16.43
CA ASP A 250 21.33 -12.38 15.22
C ASP A 250 21.31 -11.47 13.99
N PHE A 251 21.11 -10.16 14.16
CA PHE A 251 21.03 -9.19 13.07
C PHE A 251 21.91 -7.96 13.28
N VAL A 252 21.82 -7.30 14.43
CA VAL A 252 22.56 -6.08 14.74
C VAL A 252 24.06 -6.38 14.73
N GLY A 253 24.80 -5.63 13.93
CA GLY A 253 26.24 -5.79 13.76
C GLY A 253 26.71 -7.11 13.17
N GLN A 254 25.82 -7.91 12.57
CA GLN A 254 26.21 -9.18 11.95
C GLN A 254 26.73 -9.03 10.50
N TYR A 255 26.53 -7.86 9.89
CA TYR A 255 26.83 -7.61 8.48
C TYR A 255 27.92 -6.55 8.29
N ILE A 256 28.92 -6.52 9.18
CA ILE A 256 30.03 -5.54 9.15
C ILE A 256 30.75 -5.60 7.80
N LEU A 257 30.79 -4.48 7.06
CA LEU A 257 31.41 -4.44 5.73
C LEU A 257 32.93 -4.60 5.81
N SER A 258 33.58 -3.77 6.62
CA SER A 258 35.04 -3.73 6.81
C SER A 258 35.42 -4.09 8.26
N PRO A 259 35.87 -5.34 8.54
CA PRO A 259 36.15 -5.79 9.91
C PRO A 259 37.30 -5.05 10.61
N ALA A 260 38.19 -4.42 9.84
CA ALA A 260 39.31 -3.65 10.37
C ALA A 260 38.93 -2.23 10.81
N ARG A 261 37.70 -1.78 10.50
CA ARG A 261 37.23 -0.45 10.84
C ARG A 261 36.80 -0.41 12.30
N VAL A 262 37.32 0.56 13.04
CA VAL A 262 36.92 0.85 14.43
C VAL A 262 36.26 2.21 14.45
N LEU A 263 35.02 2.29 14.91
CA LEU A 263 34.30 3.54 15.08
C LEU A 263 34.83 4.28 16.32
N THR A 264 34.89 5.60 16.22
CA THR A 264 35.14 6.48 17.36
C THR A 264 33.97 6.43 18.35
N PRO A 265 34.17 6.78 19.63
CA PRO A 265 33.08 6.82 20.60
C PRO A 265 31.91 7.72 20.18
N GLU A 266 32.19 8.80 19.45
CA GLU A 266 31.17 9.71 18.92
C GLU A 266 30.40 9.09 17.74
N GLU A 267 31.07 8.38 16.84
CA GLU A 267 30.43 7.64 15.75
C GLU A 267 29.53 6.52 16.28
N GLU A 268 30.00 5.79 17.30
CA GLU A 268 29.29 4.69 17.93
C GLU A 268 27.92 5.13 18.48
N LEU A 269 27.86 6.33 19.08
CA LEU A 269 26.61 6.93 19.57
C LEU A 269 25.59 7.23 18.45
N THR A 270 26.06 7.31 17.20
CA THR A 270 25.22 7.58 16.03
C THR A 270 24.83 6.31 15.25
N VAL A 271 25.24 5.13 15.73
CA VAL A 271 24.72 3.85 15.24
C VAL A 271 23.31 3.63 15.82
N PRO A 272 22.27 3.41 14.99
CA PRO A 272 20.91 3.29 15.50
C PRO A 272 20.71 2.07 16.39
N VAL A 273 20.03 2.27 17.53
CA VAL A 273 19.55 1.18 18.38
C VAL A 273 18.10 0.88 18.03
N LEU A 274 17.82 -0.37 17.66
CA LEU A 274 16.48 -0.78 17.24
C LEU A 274 15.55 -0.98 18.46
N PRO A 275 14.37 -0.33 18.51
CA PRO A 275 13.40 -0.49 19.60
C PRO A 275 12.86 -1.92 19.74
N ASP A 276 12.53 -2.37 20.95
CA ASP A 276 12.07 -3.76 21.27
C ASP A 276 10.86 -4.24 20.50
N TRP A 277 9.98 -3.33 20.14
CA TRP A 277 8.81 -3.62 19.32
C TRP A 277 9.10 -3.72 17.82
N TYR A 278 10.30 -3.32 17.35
CA TYR A 278 10.60 -3.30 15.93
C TYR A 278 10.90 -4.70 15.39
N ILE A 279 10.00 -5.18 14.52
CA ILE A 279 10.14 -6.44 13.79
C ILE A 279 10.91 -6.17 12.50
N ILE A 280 12.05 -6.85 12.34
CA ILE A 280 12.93 -6.68 11.17
C ILE A 280 12.31 -7.35 9.95
N PRO A 281 12.00 -6.61 8.86
CA PRO A 281 11.51 -7.20 7.62
C PRO A 281 12.58 -8.07 6.94
N LYS A 282 12.15 -9.12 6.23
CA LYS A 282 13.08 -10.00 5.50
C LYS A 282 13.84 -9.25 4.42
N GLU A 283 13.18 -8.26 3.83
CA GLU A 283 13.67 -7.35 2.82
C GLU A 283 14.88 -6.55 3.34
N VAL A 284 14.80 -6.07 4.58
CA VAL A 284 15.91 -5.36 5.26
C VAL A 284 17.10 -6.30 5.46
N LYS A 285 16.85 -7.53 5.91
CA LYS A 285 17.91 -8.55 6.05
C LYS A 285 18.59 -8.85 4.71
N ARG A 286 17.80 -8.97 3.63
CA ARG A 286 18.33 -9.16 2.27
C ARG A 286 19.24 -8.01 1.84
N ILE A 287 18.90 -6.77 2.15
CA ILE A 287 19.77 -5.62 1.85
C ILE A 287 21.12 -5.75 2.55
N CYS A 288 21.13 -6.08 3.84
CA CYS A 288 22.37 -6.29 4.58
C CYS A 288 23.20 -7.46 4.02
N GLU A 289 22.56 -8.57 3.64
CA GLU A 289 23.21 -9.70 2.96
C GLU A 289 23.84 -9.28 1.62
N HIS A 290 23.10 -8.55 0.77
CA HIS A 290 23.60 -8.04 -0.50
C HIS A 290 24.79 -7.12 -0.30
N ALA A 291 24.69 -6.16 0.63
CA ALA A 291 25.78 -5.25 0.94
C ALA A 291 27.03 -6.02 1.40
N LYS A 292 26.89 -6.96 2.35
CA LYS A 292 28.02 -7.73 2.89
C LYS A 292 28.66 -8.63 1.84
N ILE A 293 27.88 -9.50 1.18
CA ILE A 293 28.39 -10.51 0.23
C ILE A 293 29.06 -9.86 -0.98
N THR A 294 28.55 -8.72 -1.44
CA THR A 294 29.11 -8.03 -2.62
C THR A 294 30.30 -7.12 -2.30
N THR A 295 30.68 -6.97 -1.02
CA THR A 295 31.78 -6.08 -0.59
C THR A 295 33.09 -6.40 -1.30
N ASP A 296 33.43 -7.68 -1.44
CA ASP A 296 34.70 -8.12 -2.05
C ASP A 296 34.62 -8.27 -3.59
N THR A 297 33.50 -7.88 -4.20
CA THR A 297 33.31 -7.94 -5.65
C THR A 297 33.77 -6.66 -6.35
N VAL A 298 33.92 -6.72 -7.68
CA VAL A 298 34.30 -5.56 -8.50
C VAL A 298 33.27 -4.43 -8.44
N GLN A 299 32.01 -4.75 -8.11
CA GLN A 299 30.90 -3.79 -8.03
C GLN A 299 30.08 -4.03 -6.76
N PRO A 300 30.52 -3.52 -5.60
CA PRO A 300 29.79 -3.68 -4.36
C PRO A 300 28.44 -2.97 -4.42
N MET A 301 27.39 -3.64 -3.94
CA MET A 301 26.05 -3.07 -3.85
C MET A 301 25.98 -2.15 -2.63
N ARG A 302 25.75 -0.86 -2.88
CA ARG A 302 25.77 0.20 -1.86
C ARG A 302 24.63 1.21 -1.98
N ASN A 303 23.80 1.11 -3.01
CA ASN A 303 22.71 2.04 -3.26
C ASN A 303 21.39 1.25 -3.21
N PHE A 304 20.50 1.56 -2.27
CA PHE A 304 19.26 0.83 -2.05
C PHE A 304 18.07 1.79 -2.08
N LEU A 305 16.95 1.34 -2.63
CA LEU A 305 15.72 2.13 -2.71
C LEU A 305 14.57 1.40 -2.03
N LEU A 306 13.99 2.04 -1.02
CA LEU A 306 12.80 1.59 -0.31
C LEU A 306 11.60 2.43 -0.74
N ARG A 307 10.59 1.78 -1.31
CA ARG A 307 9.35 2.43 -1.77
C ARG A 307 8.13 1.85 -1.07
N GLY A 308 7.06 2.62 -0.94
CA GLY A 308 5.78 2.09 -0.40
C GLY A 308 4.90 3.18 0.21
N PRO A 309 3.69 2.85 0.65
CA PRO A 309 2.76 3.80 1.28
C PRO A 309 3.34 4.53 2.51
N ALA A 310 2.75 5.67 2.87
CA ALA A 310 3.15 6.38 4.08
C ALA A 310 2.94 5.50 5.32
N GLY A 311 3.84 5.60 6.32
CA GLY A 311 3.69 4.85 7.57
C GLY A 311 4.08 3.36 7.54
N THR A 312 4.52 2.80 6.41
CA THR A 312 4.96 1.38 6.36
C THR A 312 6.27 1.09 7.11
N GLY A 313 6.99 2.12 7.56
CA GLY A 313 8.22 2.00 8.34
C GLY A 313 9.51 2.06 7.52
N LYS A 314 9.50 2.69 6.34
CA LYS A 314 10.67 2.82 5.45
C LYS A 314 11.91 3.41 6.14
N THR A 315 11.72 4.46 6.93
CA THR A 315 12.78 5.11 7.71
C THR A 315 13.33 4.23 8.82
N GLU A 316 12.46 3.51 9.53
CA GLU A 316 12.90 2.51 10.52
C GLU A 316 13.63 1.34 9.83
N GLY A 317 13.24 1.00 8.59
CA GLY A 317 13.99 0.09 7.72
C GLY A 317 15.41 0.57 7.43
N ALA A 318 15.59 1.85 7.09
CA ALA A 318 16.91 2.44 6.87
C ALA A 318 17.79 2.42 8.14
N LYS A 319 17.22 2.76 9.29
CA LYS A 319 17.90 2.64 10.60
C LYS A 319 18.27 1.19 10.91
N ALA A 320 17.41 0.23 10.59
CA ALA A 320 17.69 -1.19 10.75
C ALA A 320 18.83 -1.67 9.85
N ILE A 321 18.91 -1.17 8.60
CA ILE A 321 20.06 -1.46 7.73
C ILE A 321 21.36 -0.92 8.37
N ALA A 322 21.33 0.30 8.90
CA ALA A 322 22.50 0.89 9.58
C ALA A 322 22.93 0.08 10.82
N ALA A 323 21.96 -0.34 11.64
CA ALA A 323 22.22 -1.18 12.80
C ALA A 323 22.77 -2.57 12.42
N GLY A 324 22.23 -3.19 11.36
CA GLY A 324 22.70 -4.49 10.86
C GLY A 324 24.11 -4.45 10.29
N LEU A 325 24.46 -3.37 9.59
CA LEU A 325 25.80 -3.13 9.03
C LEU A 325 26.79 -2.55 10.05
N HIS A 326 26.31 -2.11 11.21
CA HIS A 326 27.06 -1.38 12.24
C HIS A 326 27.73 -0.12 11.67
N LEU A 327 26.92 0.72 11.01
CA LEU A 327 27.36 1.99 10.45
C LEU A 327 26.65 3.16 11.14
N PRO A 328 27.35 4.29 11.37
CA PRO A 328 26.73 5.55 11.74
C PRO A 328 25.61 5.94 10.78
N TYR A 329 24.52 6.47 11.31
CA TYR A 329 23.37 6.89 10.52
C TYR A 329 23.31 8.41 10.37
N ARG A 330 23.05 8.86 9.15
CA ARG A 330 22.73 10.24 8.80
C ARG A 330 21.43 10.25 8.00
N CYS A 331 20.68 11.33 8.13
CA CYS A 331 19.43 11.52 7.42
C CYS A 331 19.44 12.88 6.72
N LEU A 332 18.86 12.92 5.53
CA LEU A 332 18.61 14.12 4.76
C LEU A 332 17.18 14.08 4.23
N THR A 333 16.35 15.00 4.70
CA THR A 333 14.96 15.13 4.26
C THR A 333 14.86 16.16 3.13
N CYS A 334 14.38 15.72 1.97
CA CYS A 334 14.20 16.59 0.82
C CYS A 334 12.87 17.37 0.90
N SER A 335 12.88 18.59 0.35
CA SER A 335 11.72 19.45 0.22
C SER A 335 11.59 19.95 -1.23
N ALA A 336 10.50 20.63 -1.56
CA ALA A 336 10.29 21.17 -2.91
C ALA A 336 11.41 22.16 -3.32
N ASN A 337 11.95 22.90 -2.36
CA ASN A 337 12.97 23.92 -2.57
C ASN A 337 14.40 23.41 -2.35
N THR A 338 14.60 22.09 -2.15
CA THR A 338 15.94 21.54 -1.96
C THR A 338 16.81 21.80 -3.19
N GLU A 339 17.95 22.44 -2.97
CA GLU A 339 18.94 22.76 -3.98
C GLU A 339 20.19 21.88 -3.87
N VAL A 340 21.10 21.99 -4.85
CA VAL A 340 22.38 21.24 -4.84
C VAL A 340 23.22 21.60 -3.61
N PHE A 341 23.16 22.85 -3.14
CA PHE A 341 23.94 23.30 -1.99
C PHE A 341 23.43 22.73 -0.66
N ASP A 342 22.16 22.35 -0.57
CA ASP A 342 21.63 21.64 0.61
C ASP A 342 22.15 20.20 0.69
N LEU A 343 22.58 19.65 -0.45
CA LEU A 343 23.19 18.34 -0.55
C LEU A 343 24.70 18.40 -0.38
N LEU A 344 25.36 19.37 -1.02
CA LEU A 344 26.81 19.45 -1.14
C LEU A 344 27.44 20.54 -0.29
N GLY A 345 26.70 21.18 0.61
CA GLY A 345 27.24 22.17 1.53
C GLY A 345 27.28 23.59 0.97
N GLN A 346 27.43 24.52 1.91
CA GLN A 346 27.40 25.96 1.66
C GLN A 346 28.65 26.61 2.24
N ILE A 347 29.07 27.70 1.60
CA ILE A 347 30.13 28.58 2.10
C ILE A 347 29.46 29.67 2.94
N LEU A 348 29.63 29.61 4.26
CA LEU A 348 29.08 30.58 5.18
C LEU A 348 30.16 31.57 5.64
N PRO A 349 29.83 32.85 5.87
CA PRO A 349 30.75 33.76 6.54
C PRO A 349 31.04 33.24 7.96
N ASP A 350 32.31 33.14 8.30
CA ASP A 350 32.82 32.75 9.59
C ASP A 350 32.53 33.86 10.61
N VAL A 351 31.41 33.69 11.31
CA VAL A 351 31.00 34.51 12.46
C VAL A 351 31.50 33.93 13.78
N ASP A 352 32.11 32.73 13.77
CA ASP A 352 32.42 31.95 14.98
C ASP A 352 33.77 32.28 15.60
N GLY A 353 34.67 32.97 14.88
CA GLY A 353 36.01 33.33 15.39
C GLY A 353 36.05 34.13 16.71
N LYS A 354 34.90 34.60 17.24
CA LYS A 354 34.80 35.24 18.56
C LYS A 354 33.71 34.69 19.49
N ARG A 355 32.79 33.79 19.07
CA ARG A 355 31.74 33.25 19.98
C ARG A 355 32.34 32.53 21.19
N THR A 356 33.41 31.77 20.97
CA THR A 356 34.19 31.09 22.02
C THR A 356 35.03 32.02 22.91
N ALA A 357 35.27 33.28 22.50
CA ALA A 357 35.93 34.29 23.33
C ALA A 357 34.91 35.11 24.15
N LEU A 358 33.75 35.40 23.57
CA LEU A 358 32.62 36.10 24.20
C LEU A 358 31.96 35.26 25.31
N GLU A 359 31.76 33.95 25.12
CA GLU A 359 31.21 33.04 26.15
C GLU A 359 32.02 33.01 27.46
N ARG A 360 33.30 33.43 27.45
CA ARG A 360 34.15 33.42 28.64
C ARG A 360 34.13 34.73 29.45
N GLN A 361 33.60 35.83 28.91
CA GLN A 361 33.69 37.16 29.57
C GLN A 361 32.37 37.65 30.17
N TYR A 362 31.22 37.24 29.62
CA TYR A 362 29.92 37.71 30.06
C TYR A 362 29.32 36.87 31.20
N PRO A 363 28.59 37.48 32.15
CA PRO A 363 27.87 36.74 33.19
C PRO A 363 26.79 35.85 32.55
N SER A 364 26.65 34.62 33.05
CA SER A 364 25.64 33.69 32.57
C SER A 364 24.24 34.08 33.05
N PHE A 365 23.19 33.50 32.45
CA PHE A 365 21.82 33.68 32.93
C PHE A 365 21.66 33.29 34.41
N GLN A 366 22.41 32.30 34.86
CA GLN A 366 22.40 31.85 36.24
C GLN A 366 23.12 32.81 37.19
N ASP A 367 24.18 33.49 36.71
CA ASP A 367 24.88 34.52 37.48
C ASP A 367 24.01 35.77 37.67
N ILE A 368 23.26 36.17 36.63
CA ILE A 368 22.34 37.33 36.69
C ILE A 368 21.19 37.08 37.67
N MET A 369 20.67 35.85 37.74
CA MET A 369 19.63 35.47 38.71
C MET A 369 20.15 35.37 40.15
N LEU A 370 21.43 35.04 40.34
CA LEU A 370 22.03 34.94 41.68
C LEU A 370 22.48 36.30 42.22
N ASP A 371 23.02 37.16 41.37
CA ASP A 371 23.58 38.47 41.73
C ASP A 371 23.41 39.48 40.58
N PRO A 372 22.23 40.13 40.47
CA PRO A 372 21.95 41.11 39.43
C PRO A 372 22.90 42.31 39.48
N ALA A 373 23.23 42.80 40.69
CA ALA A 373 24.08 43.96 40.90
C ALA A 373 25.54 43.68 40.48
N GLY A 374 26.08 42.51 40.86
CA GLY A 374 27.42 42.08 40.45
C GLY A 374 27.52 41.77 38.95
N ALA A 375 26.45 41.22 38.36
CA ALA A 375 26.40 41.02 36.91
C ALA A 375 26.35 42.36 36.15
N TYR A 376 25.61 43.36 36.66
CA TYR A 376 25.54 44.70 36.08
C TYR A 376 26.86 45.46 36.17
N GLU A 377 27.56 45.37 37.31
CA GLU A 377 28.90 45.96 37.48
C GLU A 377 29.91 45.36 36.49
N LYS A 378 29.82 44.05 36.24
CA LYS A 378 30.70 43.36 35.28
C LYS A 378 30.43 43.80 33.82
N LEU A 379 29.21 44.24 33.51
CA LEU A 379 28.81 44.69 32.16
C LEU A 379 29.11 46.17 31.91
N THR A 380 28.89 47.02 32.91
CA THR A 380 28.92 48.49 32.76
C THR A 380 30.07 49.16 33.49
N GLY A 381 30.73 48.45 34.42
CA GLY A 381 31.74 49.00 35.33
C GLY A 381 31.15 49.79 36.51
N THR A 382 29.82 49.86 36.64
CA THR A 382 29.12 50.60 37.70
C THR A 382 28.25 49.67 38.54
N TYR A 383 28.38 49.75 39.86
CA TYR A 383 27.61 48.96 40.80
C TYR A 383 26.31 49.69 41.19
N ASP A 384 25.17 49.01 41.04
CA ASP A 384 23.85 49.49 41.49
C ASP A 384 23.13 48.36 42.24
N GLU A 385 22.85 48.58 43.53
CA GLU A 385 22.20 47.59 44.39
C GLU A 385 20.70 47.40 44.11
N ASN A 386 20.05 48.33 43.39
CA ASN A 386 18.60 48.29 43.17
C ASN A 386 18.21 47.90 41.73
N ILE A 387 19.18 47.47 40.92
CA ILE A 387 18.94 47.11 39.53
C ILE A 387 18.10 45.84 39.42
N SER A 388 17.10 45.85 38.53
CA SER A 388 16.26 44.67 38.28
C SER A 388 16.91 43.69 37.31
N GLU A 389 16.65 42.39 37.46
CA GLU A 389 17.15 41.34 36.55
C GLU A 389 16.85 41.66 35.08
N ASP A 390 15.63 42.15 34.80
CA ASP A 390 15.20 42.53 33.44
C ASP A 390 16.01 43.68 32.83
N GLU A 391 16.47 44.63 33.66
CA GLU A 391 17.35 45.71 33.21
C GLU A 391 18.77 45.22 32.95
N VAL A 392 19.28 44.29 33.77
CA VAL A 392 20.58 43.65 33.53
C VAL A 392 20.56 42.82 32.25
N TYR A 393 19.45 42.11 31.97
CA TYR A 393 19.28 41.35 30.74
C TYR A 393 19.23 42.24 29.49
N LYS A 394 18.48 43.34 29.55
CA LYS A 394 18.45 44.31 28.44
C LYS A 394 19.83 44.92 28.21
N GLN A 395 20.51 45.31 29.29
CA GLN A 395 21.86 45.88 29.20
C GLN A 395 22.86 44.88 28.63
N LEU A 396 22.79 43.59 28.99
CA LEU A 396 23.61 42.52 28.42
C LEU A 396 23.40 42.42 26.91
N ILE A 397 22.14 42.41 26.47
CA ILE A 397 21.78 42.32 25.06
C ILE A 397 22.30 43.54 24.30
N ASP A 398 22.08 44.74 24.82
CA ASP A 398 22.53 45.99 24.19
C ASP A 398 24.06 46.06 24.08
N THR A 399 24.77 45.65 25.13
CA THR A 399 26.25 45.59 25.13
C THR A 399 26.78 44.62 24.07
N ILE A 400 26.14 43.45 23.92
CA ILE A 400 26.50 42.47 22.87
C ILE A 400 26.21 43.04 21.47
N PHE A 401 25.08 43.74 21.30
CA PHE A 401 24.72 44.35 20.02
C PHE A 401 25.67 45.47 19.61
N ASP A 402 26.04 46.35 20.55
CA ASP A 402 26.96 47.46 20.30
C ASP A 402 28.38 46.96 19.98
N GLU A 403 28.90 45.99 20.73
CA GLU A 403 30.20 45.36 20.43
C GLU A 403 30.19 44.65 19.07
N MET A 404 29.06 44.00 18.70
CA MET A 404 28.91 43.41 17.37
C MET A 404 28.91 44.48 16.29
N HIS A 405 28.20 45.60 16.48
CA HIS A 405 28.16 46.71 15.52
C HIS A 405 29.52 47.38 15.34
N GLU A 406 30.26 47.66 16.41
CA GLU A 406 31.61 48.20 16.32
C GLU A 406 32.58 47.25 15.61
N TYR A 407 32.45 45.94 15.84
CA TYR A 407 33.27 44.93 15.17
C TYR A 407 33.03 44.86 13.66
N TYR A 408 31.77 44.97 13.21
CA TYR A 408 31.45 45.01 11.78
C TYR A 408 31.87 46.34 11.13
N ALA A 409 31.85 47.44 11.89
CA ALA A 409 32.30 48.75 11.41
C ALA A 409 33.84 48.83 11.29
N SER A 410 34.59 48.13 12.14
CA SER A 410 36.06 48.22 12.19
C SER A 410 36.80 47.26 11.25
N LYS A 411 36.14 46.25 10.66
CA LYS A 411 36.75 45.30 9.72
C LYS A 411 36.34 45.54 8.27
N THR A 412 37.04 46.48 7.64
CA THR A 412 37.13 46.53 6.18
C THR A 412 37.99 45.36 5.68
N SER A 413 37.39 44.46 4.89
CA SER A 413 38.08 43.54 3.96
C SER A 413 38.82 42.31 4.50
N GLN A 414 38.18 41.46 5.30
CA GLN A 414 38.41 39.99 5.25
C GLN A 414 37.29 39.26 6.01
N GLN A 415 36.17 39.04 5.34
CA GLN A 415 35.22 38.02 5.77
C GLN A 415 35.90 36.66 5.56
N HIS A 416 36.30 35.99 6.63
CA HIS A 416 36.68 34.59 6.53
C HIS A 416 35.42 33.80 6.20
N PHE A 417 35.51 32.87 5.25
CA PHE A 417 34.39 32.02 4.87
C PHE A 417 34.71 30.59 5.29
N ARG A 418 33.80 29.94 6.00
CA ARG A 418 33.89 28.52 6.37
C ARG A 418 32.92 27.72 5.53
N TYR A 419 33.42 26.65 4.92
CA TYR A 419 32.58 25.66 4.27
C TYR A 419 32.01 24.71 5.33
N VAL A 420 30.70 24.49 5.30
CA VAL A 420 30.00 23.60 6.24
C VAL A 420 29.61 22.32 5.50
N ASP A 421 30.15 21.20 5.97
CA ASP A 421 29.82 19.86 5.48
C ASP A 421 28.34 19.55 5.78
N THR A 422 27.67 18.91 4.82
CA THR A 422 26.30 18.39 5.00
C THR A 422 26.35 16.96 5.52
N PRO A 423 25.23 16.41 6.02
CA PRO A 423 25.15 14.99 6.38
C PRO A 423 25.54 14.04 5.25
N LEU A 424 25.31 14.45 4.00
CA LEU A 424 25.73 13.70 2.81
C LEU A 424 27.25 13.73 2.64
N VAL A 425 27.89 14.90 2.76
CA VAL A 425 29.36 15.04 2.64
C VAL A 425 30.06 14.29 3.78
N GLU A 426 29.56 14.39 5.01
CA GLU A 426 30.06 13.60 6.15
C GLU A 426 29.99 12.09 5.86
N ALA A 427 28.87 11.61 5.32
CA ALA A 427 28.70 10.20 4.99
C ALA A 427 29.63 9.73 3.87
N ILE A 428 29.91 10.59 2.89
CA ILE A 428 30.86 10.30 1.79
C ILE A 428 32.28 10.17 2.34
N ARG A 429 32.71 11.10 3.21
CA ARG A 429 34.07 11.12 3.77
C ARG A 429 34.32 9.94 4.71
N ASN A 430 33.39 9.70 5.63
CA ASN A 430 33.58 8.77 6.72
C ASN A 430 32.94 7.40 6.46
N GLY A 431 32.21 7.21 5.35
CA GLY A 431 31.58 5.93 5.03
C GLY A 431 30.41 5.59 5.94
N TYR A 432 29.51 6.54 6.16
CA TYR A 432 28.30 6.33 6.95
C TYR A 432 27.15 5.82 6.06
N LEU A 433 26.08 5.39 6.70
CA LEU A 433 24.81 5.19 6.03
C LEU A 433 24.06 6.51 5.97
N ILE A 434 23.69 6.96 4.78
CA ILE A 434 22.85 8.14 4.56
C ILE A 434 21.47 7.72 4.04
N GLU A 435 20.43 8.15 4.73
CA GLU A 435 19.04 8.09 4.26
C GLU A 435 18.66 9.38 3.53
N ILE A 436 18.27 9.28 2.26
CA ILE A 436 17.71 10.39 1.48
C ILE A 436 16.19 10.19 1.44
N GLN A 437 15.46 11.05 2.16
CA GLN A 437 14.02 10.96 2.31
C GLN A 437 13.29 11.83 1.30
N GLU A 438 12.28 11.24 0.66
CA GLU A 438 11.33 11.92 -0.23
C GLU A 438 11.98 12.75 -1.38
N PRO A 439 13.00 12.22 -2.09
CA PRO A 439 13.62 12.95 -3.20
C PRO A 439 12.65 13.25 -4.37
N THR A 440 11.49 12.59 -4.40
CA THR A 440 10.42 12.82 -5.38
C THR A 440 9.68 14.15 -5.19
N VAL A 441 9.84 14.80 -4.03
CA VAL A 441 9.24 16.12 -3.75
C VAL A 441 10.05 17.26 -4.36
N ILE A 442 11.33 17.04 -4.68
CA ILE A 442 12.22 18.08 -5.20
C ILE A 442 11.68 18.66 -6.51
N ALA A 443 11.50 19.99 -6.54
CA ALA A 443 10.92 20.65 -7.70
C ALA A 443 11.87 20.65 -8.91
N ASN A 444 13.16 20.85 -8.67
CA ASN A 444 14.21 20.94 -9.68
C ASN A 444 14.86 19.56 -9.97
N PRO A 445 14.59 18.94 -11.14
CA PRO A 445 15.18 17.64 -11.47
C PRO A 445 16.71 17.64 -11.58
N GLY A 446 17.33 18.81 -11.80
CA GLY A 446 18.79 18.96 -11.89
C GLY A 446 19.52 18.61 -10.59
N VAL A 447 18.86 18.77 -9.44
CA VAL A 447 19.40 18.41 -8.13
C VAL A 447 19.58 16.89 -8.00
N LEU A 448 18.59 16.12 -8.46
CA LEU A 448 18.67 14.66 -8.53
C LEU A 448 19.72 14.18 -9.55
N VAL A 449 19.97 14.94 -10.61
CA VAL A 449 21.06 14.67 -11.55
C VAL A 449 22.43 14.92 -10.90
N GLY A 450 22.55 15.90 -10.00
CA GLY A 450 23.75 16.09 -9.18
C GLY A 450 24.07 14.87 -8.31
N LEU A 451 23.03 14.23 -7.75
CA LEU A 451 23.18 12.95 -7.03
C LEU A 451 23.59 11.80 -7.95
N ASN A 452 23.33 11.85 -9.27
CA ASN A 452 23.75 10.75 -10.15
C ASN A 452 25.26 10.58 -10.14
N SER A 453 26.05 11.65 -10.07
CA SER A 453 27.51 11.56 -9.96
C SER A 453 27.97 10.75 -8.74
N LEU A 454 27.20 10.80 -7.64
CA LEU A 454 27.43 10.03 -6.41
C LEU A 454 27.02 8.57 -6.49
N MET A 455 25.98 8.29 -7.28
CA MET A 455 25.39 6.97 -7.43
C MET A 455 26.00 6.19 -8.60
N ASP A 456 26.71 6.86 -9.51
CA ASP A 456 27.44 6.25 -10.62
C ASP A 456 28.82 5.71 -10.18
N ARG A 457 29.54 5.09 -11.11
CA ARG A 457 30.89 4.53 -10.90
C ARG A 457 31.94 5.56 -10.48
N CYS A 458 31.63 6.85 -10.57
CA CYS A 458 32.49 7.93 -10.15
C CYS A 458 32.44 8.01 -8.63
N ASN A 459 33.39 7.34 -7.98
CA ASN A 459 33.58 7.37 -6.52
C ASN A 459 33.96 8.76 -5.99
N SER A 460 33.60 9.87 -6.61
CA SER A 460 34.03 11.19 -6.18
C SER A 460 33.05 12.31 -6.46
N VAL A 461 32.98 13.27 -5.56
CA VAL A 461 32.16 14.49 -5.69
C VAL A 461 33.03 15.72 -5.65
N PHE A 462 32.73 16.65 -6.54
CA PHE A 462 33.29 17.99 -6.50
C PHE A 462 32.45 18.87 -5.58
N LEU A 463 33.06 19.37 -4.50
CA LEU A 463 32.44 20.26 -3.54
C LEU A 463 32.57 21.72 -4.01
N PRO A 464 31.64 22.61 -3.60
CA PRO A 464 31.69 24.03 -3.96
C PRO A 464 32.97 24.76 -3.51
N ASN A 465 33.69 24.24 -2.51
CA ASN A 465 34.96 24.77 -2.02
C ASN A 465 36.18 24.45 -2.91
N GLY A 466 35.98 23.71 -4.02
CA GLY A 466 37.04 23.28 -4.93
C GLY A 466 37.66 21.92 -4.58
N GLU A 467 37.24 21.29 -3.48
CA GLU A 467 37.69 19.97 -3.07
C GLU A 467 37.00 18.85 -3.85
N THR A 468 37.73 17.78 -4.16
CA THR A 468 37.14 16.55 -4.71
C THR A 468 37.23 15.46 -3.66
N VAL A 469 36.09 15.08 -3.09
CA VAL A 469 36.01 14.04 -2.05
C VAL A 469 35.76 12.69 -2.68
N GLN A 470 36.57 11.69 -2.32
CA GLN A 470 36.34 10.30 -2.73
C GLN A 470 35.36 9.61 -1.77
N ARG A 471 34.40 8.88 -2.33
CA ARG A 471 33.41 8.06 -1.63
C ARG A 471 34.11 6.93 -0.91
N HIS A 472 33.90 6.86 0.40
CA HIS A 472 34.38 5.78 1.23
C HIS A 472 33.75 4.43 0.79
N PRO A 473 34.52 3.31 0.75
CA PRO A 473 34.02 1.99 0.32
C PRO A 473 32.83 1.45 1.12
N ASP A 474 32.75 1.82 2.41
CA ASP A 474 31.67 1.42 3.31
C ASP A 474 30.42 2.32 3.22
N MET A 475 30.44 3.42 2.44
CA MET A 475 29.30 4.33 2.36
C MET A 475 28.09 3.63 1.73
N VAL A 476 26.97 3.62 2.45
CA VAL A 476 25.69 3.06 1.98
C VAL A 476 24.66 4.18 1.82
N ILE A 477 24.00 4.20 0.67
CA ILE A 477 22.92 5.15 0.37
C ILE A 477 21.60 4.38 0.42
N VAL A 478 20.68 4.82 1.27
CA VAL A 478 19.30 4.33 1.30
C VAL A 478 18.38 5.47 0.89
N VAL A 479 17.62 5.29 -0.18
CA VAL A 479 16.62 6.26 -0.62
C VAL A 479 15.26 5.75 -0.18
N THR A 480 14.44 6.62 0.43
CA THR A 480 13.06 6.26 0.83
C THR A 480 12.05 7.18 0.15
N THR A 481 11.07 6.63 -0.57
CA THR A 481 10.01 7.41 -1.25
C THR A 481 8.64 6.78 -1.08
N ASN A 482 7.60 7.62 -1.14
CA ASN A 482 6.21 7.18 -1.23
C ASN A 482 5.84 6.92 -2.69
N ASN A 483 4.99 5.92 -2.97
CA ASN A 483 4.54 5.59 -4.33
C ASN A 483 3.28 6.36 -4.76
N ASP A 484 2.41 6.72 -3.81
CA ASP A 484 1.02 7.15 -4.11
C ASP A 484 0.63 8.50 -3.45
N TYR A 485 1.60 9.36 -3.12
CA TYR A 485 1.31 10.63 -2.43
C TYR A 485 1.08 11.78 -3.41
N ALA A 486 -0.02 12.53 -3.23
CA ALA A 486 -0.33 13.71 -4.03
C ALA A 486 0.77 14.77 -3.90
N GLY A 487 1.37 15.19 -5.03
CA GLY A 487 2.49 16.14 -5.08
C GLY A 487 3.88 15.51 -5.27
N CYS A 488 4.01 14.18 -5.20
CA CYS A 488 5.26 13.50 -5.57
C CYS A 488 5.41 13.41 -7.09
N LYS A 489 6.57 13.84 -7.62
CA LYS A 489 6.93 13.59 -9.01
C LYS A 489 7.50 12.18 -9.16
N PRO A 490 7.29 11.51 -10.31
CA PRO A 490 7.94 10.23 -10.57
C PRO A 490 9.46 10.39 -10.51
N LEU A 491 10.14 9.49 -9.79
CA LEU A 491 11.60 9.50 -9.66
C LEU A 491 12.24 9.36 -11.05
N ASN A 492 13.28 10.14 -11.33
CA ASN A 492 13.98 10.12 -12.61
C ASN A 492 14.53 8.70 -12.89
N GLN A 493 14.28 8.16 -14.07
CA GLN A 493 14.74 6.82 -14.48
C GLN A 493 16.26 6.63 -14.34
N SER A 494 17.04 7.71 -14.46
CA SER A 494 18.49 7.68 -14.25
C SER A 494 18.90 7.38 -12.80
N VAL A 495 18.10 7.79 -11.81
CA VAL A 495 18.32 7.46 -10.39
C VAL A 495 17.91 6.01 -10.14
N ILE A 496 16.78 5.59 -10.72
CA ILE A 496 16.26 4.21 -10.60
C ILE A 496 17.28 3.19 -11.11
N SER A 497 17.90 3.44 -12.27
CA SER A 497 18.86 2.52 -12.88
C SER A 497 20.19 2.40 -12.13
N ARG A 498 20.46 3.29 -11.16
CA ARG A 498 21.68 3.31 -10.33
C ARG A 498 21.47 2.72 -8.93
N MET A 499 20.26 2.25 -8.64
CA MET A 499 19.95 1.51 -7.42
C MET A 499 20.35 0.05 -7.62
N SER A 500 21.10 -0.50 -6.66
CA SER A 500 21.50 -1.90 -6.66
C SER A 500 20.33 -2.83 -6.38
N VAL A 501 19.44 -2.43 -5.46
CA VAL A 501 18.21 -3.17 -5.13
C VAL A 501 17.07 -2.18 -4.92
N LEU A 502 15.90 -2.52 -5.47
CA LEU A 502 14.65 -1.81 -5.26
C LEU A 502 13.72 -2.72 -4.47
N ILE A 503 13.17 -2.20 -3.38
CA ILE A 503 12.26 -2.93 -2.51
C ILE A 503 10.98 -2.10 -2.34
N ASP A 504 9.86 -2.71 -2.72
CA ASP A 504 8.54 -2.21 -2.39
C ASP A 504 8.13 -2.79 -1.01
N LEU A 505 8.16 -1.93 0.01
CA LEU A 505 7.67 -2.21 1.35
C LEU A 505 6.15 -2.04 1.36
N MET A 506 5.46 -3.18 1.35
CA MET A 506 4.02 -3.26 1.47
C MET A 506 3.57 -2.97 2.91
N GLU A 507 2.28 -2.69 3.09
CA GLU A 507 1.69 -2.62 4.41
C GLU A 507 1.83 -3.96 5.13
N PRO A 508 2.21 -3.95 6.43
CA PRO A 508 2.30 -5.16 7.22
C PRO A 508 0.91 -5.79 7.37
N ASP A 509 0.86 -7.11 7.59
CA ASP A 509 -0.38 -7.80 7.91
C ASP A 509 -0.99 -7.29 9.23
N GLU A 510 -2.29 -7.52 9.42
CA GLU A 510 -3.06 -7.06 10.59
C GLU A 510 -2.39 -7.44 11.92
N GLU A 511 -1.83 -8.65 12.04
CA GLU A 511 -1.22 -9.13 13.28
C GLU A 511 0.10 -8.39 13.57
N THR A 512 0.98 -8.28 12.57
CA THR A 512 2.22 -7.49 12.66
C THR A 512 1.95 -6.01 12.93
N LEU A 513 0.91 -5.46 12.29
CA LEU A 513 0.48 -4.06 12.49
C LEU A 513 0.04 -3.83 13.94
N VAL A 514 -0.83 -4.70 14.47
CA VAL A 514 -1.31 -4.60 15.85
C VAL A 514 -0.16 -4.74 16.85
N GLU A 515 0.75 -5.69 16.65
CA GLU A 515 1.93 -5.85 17.51
C GLU A 515 2.84 -4.62 17.50
N ARG A 516 3.06 -4.02 16.32
CA ARG A 516 3.81 -2.76 16.18
C ARG A 516 3.11 -1.63 16.94
N VAL A 517 1.80 -1.46 16.77
CA VAL A 517 1.05 -0.38 17.42
C VAL A 517 1.03 -0.57 18.94
N LEU A 518 0.81 -1.79 19.44
CA LEU A 518 0.89 -2.08 20.88
C LEU A 518 2.27 -1.76 21.45
N GLY A 519 3.33 -2.11 20.72
CA GLY A 519 4.70 -1.84 21.13
C GLY A 519 5.08 -0.36 21.13
N VAL A 520 4.57 0.42 20.18
CA VAL A 520 4.81 1.89 20.10
C VAL A 520 3.99 2.64 21.14
N THR A 521 2.72 2.27 21.33
CA THR A 521 1.78 2.99 22.21
C THR A 521 1.83 2.54 23.66
N GLY A 522 2.31 1.32 23.93
CA GLY A 522 2.25 0.69 25.25
C GLY A 522 0.86 0.22 25.66
N CYS A 523 -0.13 0.25 24.74
CA CYS A 523 -1.47 -0.25 25.00
C CYS A 523 -1.44 -1.76 25.29
N LYS A 524 -2.26 -2.22 26.24
CA LYS A 524 -2.36 -3.65 26.62
C LYS A 524 -3.55 -4.36 25.99
N GLU A 525 -4.46 -3.62 25.36
CA GLU A 525 -5.73 -4.13 24.85
C GLU A 525 -5.64 -4.53 23.37
N LYS A 526 -5.06 -5.72 23.12
CA LYS A 526 -4.85 -6.24 21.75
C LYS A 526 -6.13 -6.31 20.92
N LYS A 527 -7.27 -6.70 21.52
CA LYS A 527 -8.55 -6.82 20.81
C LYS A 527 -9.07 -5.46 20.32
N THR A 528 -8.97 -4.43 21.16
CA THR A 528 -9.41 -3.08 20.83
C THR A 528 -8.58 -2.50 19.69
N VAL A 529 -7.25 -2.62 19.78
CA VAL A 529 -6.33 -2.18 18.71
C VAL A 529 -6.57 -2.96 17.41
N GLN A 530 -6.93 -4.23 17.50
CA GLN A 530 -7.27 -5.04 16.32
C GLN A 530 -8.55 -4.54 15.62
N THR A 531 -9.59 -4.19 16.38
CA THR A 531 -10.81 -3.56 15.82
C THR A 531 -10.47 -2.21 15.18
N MET A 532 -9.67 -1.38 15.85
CA MET A 532 -9.23 -0.08 15.31
C MET A 532 -8.43 -0.24 14.01
N ALA A 533 -7.53 -1.23 13.93
CA ALA A 533 -6.78 -1.52 12.72
C ALA A 533 -7.68 -1.89 11.53
N ARG A 534 -8.72 -2.71 11.76
CA ARG A 534 -9.72 -3.06 10.74
C ARG A 534 -10.51 -1.85 10.26
N ILE A 535 -10.90 -0.97 11.18
CA ILE A 535 -11.61 0.27 10.85
C ILE A 535 -10.73 1.17 9.98
N VAL A 536 -9.45 1.37 10.34
CA VAL A 536 -8.52 2.18 9.52
C VAL A 536 -8.35 1.60 8.12
N HIS A 537 -8.28 0.26 7.99
CA HIS A 537 -8.25 -0.38 6.67
C HIS A 537 -9.53 -0.10 5.88
N SER A 538 -10.70 -0.26 6.51
CA SER A 538 -12.00 0.04 5.89
C SER A 538 -12.11 1.49 5.44
N ILE A 539 -11.64 2.45 6.24
CA ILE A 539 -11.63 3.88 5.89
C ILE A 539 -10.72 4.13 4.69
N SER A 540 -9.51 3.55 4.69
CA SER A 540 -8.56 3.69 3.58
C SER A 540 -9.14 3.14 2.26
N GLU A 541 -9.83 1.98 2.32
CA GLU A 541 -10.53 1.42 1.16
C GLU A 541 -11.70 2.30 0.71
N TYR A 542 -12.53 2.78 1.65
CA TYR A 542 -13.66 3.67 1.34
C TYR A 542 -13.20 4.98 0.70
N CYS A 543 -12.15 5.62 1.24
CA CYS A 543 -11.58 6.83 0.66
C CYS A 543 -11.06 6.58 -0.76
N ARG A 544 -10.42 5.44 -1.01
CA ARG A 544 -9.95 5.05 -2.34
C ARG A 544 -11.09 4.80 -3.33
N GLU A 545 -12.17 4.15 -2.90
CA GLU A 545 -13.34 3.86 -3.74
C GLU A 545 -14.13 5.12 -4.10
N ASN A 546 -14.27 6.04 -3.15
CA ASN A 546 -15.00 7.31 -3.33
C ASN A 546 -14.13 8.45 -3.85
N LEU A 547 -12.88 8.18 -4.24
CA LEU A 547 -11.91 9.16 -4.75
C LEU A 547 -11.68 10.34 -3.79
N ILE A 548 -11.75 10.09 -2.48
CA ILE A 548 -11.39 11.04 -1.43
C ILE A 548 -9.85 11.03 -1.34
N THR A 549 -9.23 12.08 -1.90
CA THR A 549 -7.76 12.19 -2.01
C THR A 549 -7.16 13.32 -1.17
N ASP A 550 -7.98 14.01 -0.38
CA ASP A 550 -7.58 15.21 0.38
C ASP A 550 -7.01 14.88 1.78
N GLY A 551 -7.15 13.64 2.23
CA GLY A 551 -6.61 13.16 3.51
C GLY A 551 -5.74 11.92 3.41
N CYS A 552 -5.33 11.40 4.57
CA CYS A 552 -4.53 10.21 4.73
C CYS A 552 -5.04 9.35 5.89
N CYS A 553 -5.03 8.03 5.69
CA CYS A 553 -5.37 7.05 6.72
C CYS A 553 -4.42 5.87 6.61
N GLY A 554 -3.46 5.78 7.52
CA GLY A 554 -2.50 4.68 7.59
C GLY A 554 -2.06 4.36 9.01
N VAL A 555 -0.90 3.72 9.11
CA VAL A 555 -0.35 3.24 10.40
C VAL A 555 -0.10 4.38 11.38
N ARG A 556 0.25 5.57 10.89
CA ARG A 556 0.52 6.74 11.74
C ARG A 556 -0.76 7.23 12.42
N GLU A 557 -1.84 7.33 11.67
CA GLU A 557 -3.14 7.76 12.17
C GLU A 557 -3.71 6.73 13.14
N LEU A 558 -3.49 5.42 12.89
CA LEU A 558 -3.82 4.36 13.84
C LEU A 558 -3.07 4.51 15.17
N ILE A 559 -1.77 4.83 15.14
CA ILE A 559 -0.98 5.06 16.37
C ILE A 559 -1.55 6.25 17.16
N SER A 560 -1.82 7.37 16.48
CA SER A 560 -2.42 8.56 17.10
C SER A 560 -3.79 8.26 17.69
N TRP A 561 -4.60 7.46 16.99
CA TRP A 561 -5.94 7.06 17.44
C TRP A 561 -5.87 6.19 18.70
N VAL A 562 -4.98 5.20 18.74
CA VAL A 562 -4.77 4.37 19.94
C VAL A 562 -4.27 5.21 21.11
N GLN A 563 -3.37 6.17 20.89
CA GLN A 563 -2.94 7.09 21.95
C GLN A 563 -4.09 7.97 22.45
N SER A 564 -4.93 8.49 21.55
CA SER A 564 -6.12 9.25 21.93
C SER A 564 -7.14 8.39 22.68
N TYR A 565 -7.34 7.14 22.27
CA TYR A 565 -8.17 6.17 22.97
C TYR A 565 -7.67 5.90 24.40
N MET A 566 -6.35 5.79 24.61
CA MET A 566 -5.77 5.63 25.94
C MET A 566 -6.02 6.84 26.87
N VAL A 567 -6.34 8.01 26.31
CA VAL A 567 -6.67 9.24 27.07
C VAL A 567 -8.17 9.36 27.30
N CYS A 568 -8.98 9.22 26.24
CA CYS A 568 -10.44 9.42 26.27
C CYS A 568 -11.18 8.21 26.88
N GLY A 569 -10.64 7.00 26.74
CA GLY A 569 -11.30 5.76 27.14
C GLY A 569 -12.41 5.28 26.21
N ASP A 570 -12.75 6.07 25.19
CA ASP A 570 -13.78 5.78 24.19
C ASP A 570 -13.20 5.76 22.76
N ILE A 571 -13.55 4.71 22.00
CA ILE A 571 -13.04 4.47 20.64
C ILE A 571 -13.64 5.46 19.64
N ARG A 572 -14.94 5.77 19.77
CA ARG A 572 -15.66 6.67 18.86
C ARG A 572 -15.26 8.12 19.12
N GLU A 573 -15.22 8.54 20.39
CA GLU A 573 -14.78 9.90 20.74
C GLU A 573 -13.35 10.17 20.25
N SER A 574 -12.43 9.22 20.47
CA SER A 574 -11.05 9.38 19.99
C SER A 574 -10.93 9.40 18.46
N ALA A 575 -11.85 8.78 17.73
CA ALA A 575 -11.86 8.77 16.26
C ALA A 575 -12.17 10.16 15.68
N HIS A 576 -13.09 10.91 16.30
CA HIS A 576 -13.45 12.26 15.90
C HIS A 576 -12.30 13.26 16.00
N TYR A 577 -11.33 13.01 16.88
CA TYR A 577 -10.16 13.87 17.06
C TYR A 577 -8.95 13.45 16.23
N THR A 578 -8.94 12.22 15.68
CA THR A 578 -7.75 11.63 15.06
C THR A 578 -8.01 11.19 13.62
N ILE A 579 -8.57 9.99 13.43
CA ILE A 579 -8.68 9.38 12.10
C ILE A 579 -9.66 10.11 11.18
N LEU A 580 -10.80 10.59 11.70
CA LEU A 580 -11.86 11.17 10.88
C LEU A 580 -11.45 12.53 10.29
N PRO A 581 -10.82 13.46 11.04
CA PRO A 581 -10.25 14.67 10.47
C PRO A 581 -9.06 14.41 9.54
N SER A 582 -8.28 13.35 9.78
CA SER A 582 -7.16 12.97 8.92
C SER A 582 -7.61 12.34 7.60
N ALA A 583 -8.73 11.61 7.58
CA ALA A 583 -9.28 10.97 6.39
C ALA A 583 -9.73 11.97 5.33
N THR A 584 -10.35 13.08 5.75
CA THR A 584 -10.81 14.14 4.85
C THR A 584 -11.04 15.45 5.61
N ALA A 585 -10.73 16.56 4.94
CA ALA A 585 -11.01 17.90 5.45
C ALA A 585 -12.52 18.25 5.29
N ASP A 586 -13.22 17.60 4.36
CA ASP A 586 -14.63 17.85 4.09
C ASP A 586 -15.55 17.26 5.18
N ALA A 587 -16.47 18.07 5.68
CA ALA A 587 -17.35 17.67 6.78
C ALA A 587 -18.44 16.67 6.34
N VAL A 588 -18.89 16.73 5.08
CA VAL A 588 -19.92 15.81 4.56
C VAL A 588 -19.30 14.44 4.34
N SER A 589 -18.17 14.39 3.64
CA SER A 589 -17.42 13.14 3.44
C SER A 589 -16.95 12.51 4.76
N ARG A 590 -16.62 13.31 5.78
CA ARG A 590 -16.29 12.78 7.11
C ARG A 590 -17.47 12.05 7.76
N THR A 591 -18.68 12.61 7.62
CA THR A 591 -19.90 11.99 8.16
C THR A 591 -20.21 10.69 7.43
N GLU A 592 -20.06 10.67 6.10
CA GLU A 592 -20.24 9.46 5.29
C GLU A 592 -19.24 8.35 5.65
N VAL A 593 -17.98 8.71 5.91
CA VAL A 593 -16.93 7.78 6.37
C VAL A 593 -17.27 7.21 7.74
N GLU A 594 -17.81 8.04 8.65
CA GLU A 594 -18.24 7.58 9.97
C GLU A 594 -19.40 6.59 9.89
N GLU A 595 -20.46 6.93 9.16
CA GLU A 595 -21.64 6.08 8.97
C GLU A 595 -21.30 4.77 8.25
N SER A 596 -20.35 4.80 7.31
CA SER A 596 -20.00 3.62 6.50
C SER A 596 -18.96 2.71 7.16
N CYS A 597 -18.05 3.26 7.97
CA CYS A 597 -16.89 2.50 8.48
C CYS A 597 -16.88 2.32 10.01
N LEU A 598 -17.44 3.26 10.78
CA LEU A 598 -17.44 3.17 12.25
C LEU A 598 -18.75 2.58 12.78
N ASP A 599 -19.91 3.05 12.32
CA ASP A 599 -21.23 2.61 12.81
C ASP A 599 -21.48 1.10 12.69
N PRO A 600 -21.08 0.40 11.61
CA PRO A 600 -21.30 -1.05 11.51
C PRO A 600 -20.48 -1.87 12.50
N VAL A 601 -19.38 -1.32 13.02
CA VAL A 601 -18.39 -2.03 13.84
C VAL A 601 -18.53 -1.66 15.32
N LEU A 602 -18.96 -0.43 15.61
CA LEU A 602 -19.14 0.12 16.95
C LEU A 602 -20.63 0.47 17.17
N PRO A 603 -21.47 -0.51 17.54
CA PRO A 603 -22.88 -0.25 17.81
C PRO A 603 -23.06 0.70 19.01
N SER A 604 -24.12 1.50 18.93
CA SER A 604 -24.48 2.61 19.83
C SER A 604 -24.59 2.24 21.30
#